data_AF-A0A538KVL8-F1
#
_entry.id   AF-A0A538KVL8-F1
#
_cell.length_a   1.000
_cell.length_b   1.000
_cell.length_c   1.000
_cell.angle_alpha   90.00
_cell.angle_beta   90.00
_cell.angle_gamma   90.00
#
_symmetry.space_group_name_H-M   'P 1'
#
loop_
_entity.id
_entity.type
_entity.pdbx_description
1 polymer ?
#
loop_
_entity_poly.entity_id
_entity_poly.type
_entity_poly.pdbx_seq_one_letter_code
_entity_poly.pdbx_strand_id
1 'polypeptide(L)'
;MSATPDTKSRGRSIPAQLRDTVRARLERHARERWSDNCRGVVVTFRGQFAYAFSTAGFYPPWLSDEQRARIDATPTRLCRLHYLGDPDRWGFSVFTYSNERYEPPLGLGLLSGTPEEGFDLAAGLYLGS
;
A
#
# COMPACT_ATOMS: atom_id res chain seq x y z
N MET A 1 2.88 -43.68 1.98
CA MET A 1 2.87 -42.50 2.87
C MET A 1 4.17 -41.77 2.64
N SER A 2 4.18 -40.73 1.81
CA SER A 2 5.36 -39.91 1.57
C SER A 2 5.01 -38.47 1.92
N ALA A 3 5.82 -37.92 2.81
CA ALA A 3 5.59 -36.69 3.54
C ALA A 3 5.47 -35.47 2.60
N THR A 4 4.48 -34.64 2.88
CA THR A 4 4.36 -33.27 2.38
C THR A 4 5.55 -32.45 2.90
N PRO A 5 6.31 -31.74 2.06
CA PRO A 5 7.22 -30.74 2.57
C PRO A 5 6.41 -29.53 3.04
N ASP A 6 6.23 -29.41 4.35
CA ASP A 6 5.78 -28.18 5.01
C ASP A 6 6.80 -27.07 4.75
N THR A 7 6.64 -26.39 3.60
CA THR A 7 7.36 -25.16 3.30
C THR A 7 6.74 -24.04 4.11
N LYS A 8 7.02 -24.01 5.41
CA LYS A 8 6.89 -22.77 6.19
C LYS A 8 7.98 -21.84 5.69
N SER A 9 7.65 -21.05 4.67
CA SER A 9 8.42 -19.89 4.26
C SER A 9 8.61 -19.03 5.50
N ARG A 10 9.76 -19.11 6.18
CA ARG A 10 10.14 -18.09 7.14
C ARG A 10 10.21 -16.81 6.32
N GLY A 11 9.20 -15.96 6.49
CA GLY A 11 8.97 -14.81 5.62
C GLY A 11 10.25 -14.04 5.40
N ARG A 12 10.72 -13.97 4.15
CA ARG A 12 11.92 -13.19 3.82
C ARG A 12 11.63 -11.75 4.19
N SER A 13 12.39 -11.19 5.12
CA SER A 13 12.27 -9.79 5.45
C SER A 13 12.69 -8.94 4.25
N ILE A 14 12.10 -7.75 4.14
CA ILE A 14 12.41 -6.84 3.04
C ILE A 14 13.82 -6.27 3.31
N PRO A 15 14.80 -6.46 2.39
CA PRO A 15 16.13 -5.87 2.50
C PRO A 15 16.06 -4.34 2.63
N ALA A 16 16.94 -3.71 3.42
CA ALA A 16 16.90 -2.27 3.67
C ALA A 16 16.90 -1.44 2.38
N GLN A 17 17.81 -1.74 1.45
CA GLN A 17 17.88 -1.07 0.15
C GLN A 17 16.59 -1.22 -0.68
N LEU A 18 15.91 -2.37 -0.57
CA LEU A 18 14.63 -2.58 -1.24
C LEU A 18 13.51 -1.74 -0.60
N ARG A 19 13.56 -1.48 0.71
CA ARG A 19 12.59 -0.59 1.37
C ARG A 19 12.66 0.83 0.81
N ASP A 20 13.86 1.37 0.68
CA ASP A 20 14.07 2.71 0.12
C ASP A 20 13.66 2.76 -1.36
N THR A 21 13.99 1.71 -2.11
CA THR A 21 13.59 1.56 -3.51
C THR A 21 12.06 1.52 -3.66
N VAL A 22 11.37 0.70 -2.87
CA VAL A 22 9.90 0.59 -2.90
C VAL A 22 9.25 1.91 -2.49
N ARG A 23 9.78 2.59 -1.48
CA ARG A 23 9.30 3.93 -1.09
C ARG A 23 9.38 4.89 -2.27
N ALA A 24 10.55 5.03 -2.87
CA ALA A 24 10.77 5.95 -3.99
C ALA A 24 9.88 5.61 -5.21
N ARG A 25 9.71 4.31 -5.49
CA ARG A 25 8.80 3.81 -6.53
C ARG A 25 7.37 4.26 -6.30
N LEU A 26 6.82 4.00 -5.11
CA LEU A 26 5.44 4.35 -4.77
C LEU A 26 5.22 5.87 -4.72
N GLU A 27 6.16 6.64 -4.18
CA GLU A 27 6.09 8.10 -4.15
C GLU A 27 6.11 8.71 -5.56
N ARG A 28 6.97 8.19 -6.45
CA ARG A 28 7.02 8.62 -7.85
C ARG A 28 5.71 8.26 -8.57
N HIS A 29 5.26 7.02 -8.43
CA HIS A 29 4.06 6.51 -9.10
C HIS A 29 2.80 7.29 -8.69
N ALA A 30 2.64 7.57 -7.39
CA ALA A 30 1.54 8.38 -6.89
C ALA A 30 1.57 9.82 -7.43
N ARG A 31 2.75 10.44 -7.55
CA ARG A 31 2.89 11.77 -8.15
C ARG A 31 2.52 11.79 -9.63
N GLU A 32 2.91 10.75 -10.37
CA GLU A 32 2.69 10.66 -11.81
C GLU A 32 1.24 10.33 -12.17
N ARG A 33 0.55 9.51 -11.36
CA ARG A 33 -0.77 8.96 -11.70
C ARG A 33 -1.93 9.40 -10.80
N TRP A 34 -1.63 9.84 -9.58
CA TRP A 34 -2.62 10.14 -8.55
C TRP A 34 -2.47 11.54 -7.94
N SER A 35 -1.71 12.45 -8.56
CA SER A 35 -1.39 13.77 -7.97
C SER A 35 -2.61 14.63 -7.64
N ASP A 36 -3.72 14.46 -8.36
CA ASP A 36 -4.97 15.18 -8.07
C ASP A 36 -5.63 14.73 -6.75
N ASN A 37 -5.45 13.46 -6.38
CA ASN A 37 -6.15 12.84 -5.24
C ASN A 37 -5.20 12.36 -4.11
N CYS A 38 -3.89 12.37 -4.37
CA CYS A 38 -2.83 11.89 -3.49
C CYS A 38 -1.69 12.91 -3.43
N ARG A 39 -1.60 13.66 -2.32
CA ARG A 39 -0.50 14.63 -2.12
C ARG A 39 0.83 13.93 -1.81
N GLY A 40 0.76 12.77 -1.19
CA GLY A 40 1.93 12.04 -0.74
C GLY A 40 1.61 10.63 -0.29
N VAL A 41 2.64 9.79 -0.31
CA VAL A 41 2.56 8.39 0.11
C VAL A 41 3.47 8.19 1.29
N VAL A 42 2.91 7.63 2.37
CA VAL A 42 3.69 7.15 3.51
C VAL A 42 3.80 5.65 3.39
N VAL A 43 5.02 5.13 3.47
CA VAL A 43 5.29 3.68 3.50
C VAL A 43 5.94 3.29 4.82
N THR A 44 5.38 2.32 5.52
CA THR A 44 6.00 1.71 6.71
C THR A 44 6.28 0.24 6.48
N PHE A 45 7.29 -0.31 7.16
CA PHE A 45 7.76 -1.68 6.92
C PHE A 45 7.75 -2.48 8.22
N ARG A 46 7.22 -3.71 8.16
CA ARG A 46 7.24 -4.66 9.29
C ARG A 46 7.49 -6.08 8.78
N GLY A 47 8.67 -6.62 9.06
CA GLY A 47 9.06 -7.96 8.62
C GLY A 47 9.10 -8.06 7.09
N GLN A 48 8.18 -8.85 6.53
CA GLN A 48 8.00 -9.08 5.09
C GLN A 48 6.93 -8.18 4.46
N PHE A 49 6.34 -7.26 5.23
CA PHE A 49 5.23 -6.43 4.78
C PHE A 49 5.63 -4.97 4.64
N ALA A 50 5.14 -4.33 3.58
CA ALA A 50 5.11 -2.88 3.42
C ALA A 50 3.65 -2.40 3.52
N TYR A 51 3.40 -1.32 4.24
CA TYR A 51 2.09 -0.73 4.42
C TYR A 51 2.09 0.64 3.77
N ALA A 52 1.21 0.84 2.80
CA ALA A 52 1.08 2.10 2.06
C ALA A 52 -0.13 2.88 2.57
N PHE A 53 0.08 4.18 2.76
CA PHE A 53 -0.93 5.14 3.19
C PHE A 53 -0.88 6.36 2.26
N SER A 54 -2.02 6.99 2.00
CA SER A 54 -2.09 8.29 1.32
C SER A 54 -2.25 9.40 2.34
N THR A 55 -1.55 10.52 2.14
CA THR A 55 -2.00 11.80 2.70
C THR A 55 -3.07 12.38 1.78
N ALA A 56 -4.05 13.11 2.34
CA ALA A 56 -5.17 13.64 1.55
C ALA A 56 -4.66 14.56 0.43
N GLY A 57 -5.18 14.38 -0.79
CA GLY A 57 -4.90 15.26 -1.93
C GLY A 57 -5.73 16.55 -1.91
N PHE A 58 -6.99 16.45 -1.50
CA PHE A 58 -7.96 17.54 -1.57
C PHE A 58 -8.46 17.97 -0.20
N TYR A 59 -8.37 19.27 0.09
CA TYR A 59 -9.13 19.90 1.17
C TYR A 59 -10.21 20.78 0.56
N PRO A 60 -11.45 20.70 1.06
CA PRO A 60 -12.41 21.74 0.80
C PRO A 60 -11.86 23.14 1.15
N PRO A 61 -12.07 24.16 0.30
CA PRO A 61 -11.47 25.48 0.50
C PRO A 61 -11.90 26.16 1.81
N TRP A 62 -13.04 25.76 2.36
CA TRP A 62 -13.57 26.25 3.63
C TRP A 62 -12.96 25.62 4.89
N LEU A 63 -12.06 24.64 4.75
CA LEU A 63 -11.34 24.08 5.91
C LEU A 63 -10.26 25.04 6.40
N SER A 64 -10.20 25.27 7.71
CA SER A 64 -9.11 25.98 8.40
C SER A 64 -7.81 25.18 8.35
N ASP A 65 -6.68 25.85 8.57
CA ASP A 65 -5.36 25.20 8.62
C ASP A 65 -5.31 24.10 9.68
N GLU A 66 -5.99 24.28 10.81
CA GLU A 66 -6.10 23.26 11.85
C GLU A 66 -6.87 22.03 11.37
N GLN A 67 -7.99 22.21 10.66
CA GLN A 67 -8.76 21.10 10.11
C GLN A 67 -7.97 20.34 9.03
N ARG A 68 -7.22 21.05 8.18
CA ARG A 68 -6.32 20.45 7.19
C ARG A 68 -5.22 19.65 7.86
N ALA A 69 -4.58 20.20 8.90
CA ALA A 69 -3.56 19.51 9.68
C ALA A 69 -4.09 18.23 10.37
N ARG A 70 -5.34 18.23 10.86
CA ARG A 70 -5.98 17.02 11.43
C ARG A 70 -6.20 15.94 10.38
N ILE A 71 -6.59 16.32 9.16
CA ILE A 71 -6.73 15.39 8.03
C ILE A 71 -5.36 14.80 7.67
N ASP A 72 -4.31 15.63 7.61
CA ASP A 72 -2.95 15.17 7.32
C ASP A 72 -2.37 14.27 8.40
N ALA A 73 -2.74 14.50 9.66
CA ALA A 73 -2.36 13.65 10.77
C ALA A 73 -3.00 12.26 10.70
N THR A 74 -4.00 12.05 9.85
CA THR A 74 -4.71 10.77 9.71
C THR A 74 -4.60 10.22 8.29
N PRO A 75 -3.46 9.61 7.91
CA PRO A 75 -3.28 9.04 6.58
C PRO A 75 -4.32 7.97 6.25
N THR A 76 -4.86 8.02 5.04
CA THR A 76 -5.77 6.98 4.50
C THR A 76 -5.00 5.69 4.31
N ARG A 77 -5.48 4.59 4.89
CA ARG A 77 -4.88 3.26 4.73
C ARG A 77 -5.28 2.70 3.36
N LEU A 78 -4.29 2.35 2.55
CA LEU A 78 -4.54 1.85 1.19
C LEU A 78 -4.36 0.34 1.12
N CYS A 79 -3.10 -0.11 1.16
CA CYS A 79 -2.76 -1.51 0.96
C CYS A 79 -1.59 -1.97 1.81
N ARG A 80 -1.50 -3.29 1.95
CA ARG A 80 -0.37 -4.02 2.50
C ARG A 80 0.22 -4.88 1.40
N LEU A 81 1.47 -4.61 1.07
CA LEU A 81 2.26 -5.39 0.11
C LEU A 81 3.06 -6.45 0.87
N HIS A 82 3.06 -7.68 0.37
CA HIS A 82 3.79 -8.81 0.94
C HIS A 82 4.95 -9.18 0.03
N TYR A 83 6.19 -9.04 0.52
CA TYR A 83 7.38 -9.39 -0.24
C TYR A 83 7.50 -10.90 -0.45
N LEU A 84 7.55 -11.32 -1.71
CA LEU A 84 7.63 -12.74 -2.09
C LEU A 84 9.07 -13.19 -2.39
N GLY A 85 10.07 -12.31 -2.20
CA GLY A 85 11.48 -12.57 -2.51
C GLY A 85 11.94 -11.99 -3.84
N ASP A 86 11.09 -11.21 -4.51
CA ASP A 86 11.32 -10.57 -5.81
C ASP A 86 10.95 -9.08 -5.71
N PRO A 87 11.84 -8.15 -6.08
CA PRO A 87 11.57 -6.70 -6.08
C PRO A 87 10.31 -6.29 -6.86
N ASP A 88 9.95 -7.03 -7.91
CA ASP A 88 8.85 -6.72 -8.82
C ASP A 88 7.64 -7.64 -8.63
N ARG A 89 7.68 -8.54 -7.64
CA ARG A 89 6.57 -9.44 -7.33
C ARG A 89 6.22 -9.47 -5.84
N TRP A 90 5.07 -8.90 -5.54
CA TRP A 90 4.53 -8.71 -4.20
C TRP A 90 3.10 -9.23 -4.15
N GLY A 91 2.71 -9.84 -3.04
CA GLY A 91 1.31 -10.16 -2.76
C GLY A 91 0.55 -8.93 -2.31
N PHE A 92 -0.75 -8.85 -2.62
CA PHE A 92 -1.56 -7.66 -2.35
C PHE A 92 -2.65 -7.92 -1.30
N SER A 93 -2.89 -6.92 -0.47
CA SER A 93 -4.07 -6.84 0.38
C SER A 93 -4.51 -5.39 0.51
N VAL A 94 -5.81 -5.11 0.44
CA VAL A 94 -6.39 -3.77 0.60
C VAL A 94 -6.96 -3.59 2.00
N PHE A 95 -7.02 -2.36 2.50
CA PHE A 95 -7.52 -2.08 3.84
C PHE A 95 -9.05 -1.97 3.88
N THR A 96 -9.72 -3.01 4.38
CA THR A 96 -11.16 -3.02 4.58
C THR A 96 -11.55 -2.19 5.82
N TYR A 97 -12.14 -1.01 5.61
CA TYR A 97 -12.55 -0.10 6.69
C TYR A 97 -13.70 -0.64 7.56
N SER A 98 -14.55 -1.54 7.04
CA SER A 98 -15.68 -2.10 7.80
C SER A 98 -15.25 -3.06 8.91
N ASN A 99 -14.08 -3.68 8.80
CA ASN A 99 -13.55 -4.64 9.77
C ASN A 99 -12.10 -4.34 10.21
N GLU A 100 -11.55 -3.21 9.74
CA GLU A 100 -10.20 -2.71 10.00
C GLU A 100 -9.07 -3.71 9.69
N ARG A 101 -9.21 -4.52 8.64
CA ARG A 101 -8.24 -5.55 8.26
C ARG A 101 -7.70 -5.37 6.85
N TYR A 102 -6.51 -5.92 6.63
CA TYR A 102 -5.94 -6.06 5.28
C TYR A 102 -6.36 -7.39 4.68
N GLU A 103 -7.16 -7.35 3.63
CA GLU A 103 -7.74 -8.52 2.97
C GLU A 103 -7.32 -8.57 1.50
N PRO A 104 -7.15 -9.77 0.91
CA PRO A 104 -6.95 -9.86 -0.53
C PRO A 104 -8.07 -9.15 -1.29
N PRO A 105 -7.77 -8.48 -2.42
CA PRO A 105 -8.79 -7.84 -3.25
C PRO A 105 -9.60 -8.90 -4.02
N LEU A 106 -10.47 -9.62 -3.29
CA LEU A 106 -11.33 -10.66 -3.84
C LEU A 106 -12.23 -10.06 -4.94
N GLY A 107 -12.20 -10.64 -6.14
CA GLY A 107 -13.00 -10.21 -7.29
C GLY A 107 -12.24 -9.43 -8.37
N LEU A 108 -11.02 -8.93 -8.10
CA LEU A 108 -10.20 -8.21 -9.10
C LEU A 108 -9.14 -9.10 -9.78
N GLY A 109 -8.98 -10.35 -9.36
CA GLY A 109 -8.07 -11.34 -9.97
C GLY A 109 -6.57 -11.08 -9.76
N LEU A 110 -6.17 -9.88 -9.34
CA LEU A 110 -4.78 -9.49 -9.11
C LEU A 110 -4.36 -9.80 -7.66
N LEU A 111 -3.81 -10.99 -7.44
CA LEU A 111 -3.31 -11.40 -6.11
C LEU A 111 -1.84 -11.05 -5.88
N SER A 112 -1.08 -10.80 -6.95
CA SER A 112 0.32 -10.39 -6.89
C SER A 112 0.78 -9.65 -8.15
N GLY A 113 1.82 -8.83 -8.02
CA GLY A 113 2.43 -8.06 -9.11
C GLY A 113 3.45 -7.07 -8.56
N THR A 114 3.70 -5.99 -9.28
CA THR A 114 4.58 -4.91 -8.85
C THR A 114 4.00 -4.13 -7.65
N PRO A 115 4.84 -3.50 -6.82
CA PRO A 115 4.37 -2.59 -5.77
C PRO A 115 3.37 -1.54 -6.28
N GLU A 116 3.63 -0.97 -7.47
CA GLU A 116 2.81 0.05 -8.12
C GLU A 116 1.43 -0.46 -8.51
N GLU A 117 1.33 -1.68 -9.06
CA GLU A 117 0.02 -2.29 -9.37
C GLU A 117 -0.81 -2.52 -8.11
N GLY A 118 -0.18 -2.96 -7.02
CA GLY A 118 -0.84 -3.11 -5.72
C GLY A 118 -1.29 -1.77 -5.12
N PHE A 119 -0.55 -0.69 -5.39
CA PHE A 119 -0.94 0.66 -5.01
C PHE A 119 -2.10 1.17 -5.86
N ASP A 120 -2.04 1.04 -7.18
CA ASP A 120 -3.10 1.47 -8.11
C ASP A 120 -4.44 0.83 -7.79
N LEU A 121 -4.44 -0.45 -7.44
CA LEU A 121 -5.65 -1.15 -7.05
C LEU A 121 -6.31 -0.50 -5.82
N ALA A 122 -5.53 -0.17 -4.79
CA ALA A 122 -6.05 0.44 -3.57
C ALA A 122 -6.39 1.93 -3.75
N ALA A 123 -5.57 2.64 -4.52
CA ALA A 123 -5.84 4.03 -4.86
C ALA A 123 -7.12 4.16 -5.70
N GLY A 124 -7.39 3.25 -6.62
CA GLY A 124 -8.67 3.19 -7.34
C GLY A 124 -9.88 2.99 -6.44
N LEU A 125 -9.73 2.21 -5.36
CA LEU A 125 -10.83 1.96 -4.41
C LEU A 125 -11.08 3.14 -3.44
N TYR A 126 -10.04 3.85 -3.02
CA TYR A 126 -10.14 4.83 -1.93
C TYR A 126 -9.87 6.28 -2.33
N LEU A 127 -9.21 6.52 -3.47
CA LEU A 127 -8.82 7.85 -3.97
C LEU A 127 -9.47 8.19 -5.32
N GLY A 128 -10.05 7.21 -6.02
CA GLY A 128 -10.78 7.41 -7.27
C GLY A 128 -12.20 7.89 -7.03
N SER A 129 -12.36 9.15 -6.62
CA SER A 129 -13.66 9.82 -6.47
C SER A 129 -13.62 11.22 -7.03
#